data_AF-A0A651FM21-F1
#
_entry.id   AF-A0A651FM21-F1
#
_cell.length_a   1.000
_cell.length_b   1.000
_cell.length_c   1.000
_cell.angle_alpha   90.00
_cell.angle_beta   90.00
_cell.angle_gamma   90.00
#
_symmetry.space_group_name_H-M   'P 1'
#
loop_
_entity.id
_entity.type
_entity.pdbx_description
1 polymer ?
#
loop_
_entity_poly.entity_id
_entity_poly.type
_entity_poly.pdbx_seq_one_letter_code
_entity_poly.pdbx_strand_id
1 'polypeptide(L)'
;MKIQNHWFEDGPILPIEFTRISSDNRVTLIIDKEAKPIRTLWALMNCTDIDEAKNSLIEREGVKKDSLIHFVNQKDNVTDEIQVEIQNWLKEKNIDSAIWTGLSFSAKTDNERPSVVKIIAHLNEIEHNERQLAEEYIRKAPRQIDTEYRRQIEKEFGWKPID
;
A
#
# COMPACT_ATOMS: atom_id res chain seq x y z
N MET A 1 -9.73 2.83 -12.80
CA MET A 1 -8.27 3.06 -12.88
C MET A 1 -7.78 2.66 -14.24
N LYS A 2 -7.00 3.52 -14.91
CA LYS A 2 -6.39 3.20 -16.22
C LYS A 2 -5.10 2.41 -16.01
N ILE A 3 -5.20 1.14 -15.63
CA ILE A 3 -4.05 0.22 -15.66
C ILE A 3 -4.24 -0.83 -16.74
N GLN A 4 -3.13 -1.31 -17.29
CA GLN A 4 -3.13 -2.58 -17.98
C GLN A 4 -3.53 -3.64 -16.94
N ASN A 5 -4.48 -4.54 -17.28
CA ASN A 5 -5.04 -5.54 -16.36
C ASN A 5 -4.05 -6.67 -16.00
N HIS A 6 -2.79 -6.31 -15.76
CA HIS A 6 -1.71 -7.21 -15.42
C HIS A 6 -0.84 -6.57 -14.34
N TRP A 7 -0.70 -7.29 -13.22
CA TRP A 7 0.21 -6.94 -12.16
C TRP A 7 1.51 -7.72 -12.34
N PHE A 8 2.62 -7.01 -12.25
CA PHE A 8 3.95 -7.55 -12.26
C PHE A 8 4.44 -7.73 -10.81
N GLU A 9 5.14 -8.83 -10.56
CA GLU A 9 5.53 -9.28 -9.22
C GLU A 9 6.91 -8.74 -8.77
N ASP A 10 7.62 -8.06 -9.66
CA ASP A 10 9.02 -7.64 -9.53
C ASP A 10 9.17 -6.12 -9.31
N GLY A 11 8.27 -5.52 -8.52
CA GLY A 11 8.26 -4.09 -8.17
C GLY A 11 9.43 -3.66 -7.29
N PRO A 12 9.49 -2.41 -6.81
CA PRO A 12 10.53 -1.96 -5.89
C PRO A 12 10.44 -2.71 -4.54
N ILE A 13 11.56 -2.80 -3.81
CA ILE A 13 11.55 -3.37 -2.45
C ILE A 13 11.19 -2.26 -1.47
N LEU A 14 9.97 -2.28 -0.92
CA LEU A 14 9.49 -1.20 -0.05
C LEU A 14 9.11 -1.73 1.34
N PRO A 15 9.34 -0.94 2.40
CA PRO A 15 8.88 -1.29 3.74
C PRO A 15 7.38 -0.97 3.82
N ILE A 16 6.55 -1.94 3.46
CA ILE A 16 5.09 -1.83 3.55
C ILE A 16 4.54 -2.73 4.66
N GLU A 17 3.51 -2.25 5.35
CA GLU A 17 2.89 -3.00 6.44
C GLU A 17 1.42 -2.62 6.66
N PHE A 18 0.66 -3.55 7.25
CA PHE A 18 -0.74 -3.38 7.69
C PHE A 18 -0.83 -2.51 8.96
N THR A 19 -0.37 -1.27 8.87
CA THR A 19 -0.23 -0.34 10.02
C THR A 19 -1.15 0.87 9.94
N ARG A 20 -2.14 0.85 9.04
CA ARG A 20 -3.12 1.94 8.92
C ARG A 20 -4.54 1.43 9.09
N ILE A 21 -5.36 2.10 9.90
CA ILE A 21 -6.80 1.82 10.04
C ILE A 21 -7.61 2.84 9.22
N SER A 22 -8.39 2.38 8.24
CA SER A 22 -9.25 3.22 7.40
C SER A 22 -10.50 3.72 8.12
N SER A 23 -11.16 4.71 7.51
CA SER A 23 -12.42 5.25 8.03
C SER A 23 -13.49 4.17 8.17
N ASP A 24 -13.50 3.19 7.27
CA ASP A 24 -14.36 2.00 7.26
C ASP A 24 -13.75 0.78 8.00
N ASN A 25 -12.83 1.04 8.95
CA ASN A 25 -12.29 0.06 9.90
C ASN A 25 -11.41 -1.06 9.33
N ARG A 26 -11.13 -1.06 8.02
CA ARG A 26 -10.14 -1.96 7.41
C ARG A 26 -8.72 -1.61 7.88
N VAL A 27 -7.90 -2.63 8.03
CA VAL A 27 -6.45 -2.46 8.20
C VAL A 27 -5.82 -2.54 6.81
N THR A 28 -5.13 -1.48 6.40
CA THR A 28 -4.62 -1.31 5.03
C THR A 28 -3.10 -1.17 5.00
N LEU A 29 -2.51 -1.56 3.87
CA LEU A 29 -1.07 -1.40 3.62
C LEU A 29 -0.72 0.07 3.43
N ILE A 30 0.37 0.50 4.05
CA ILE A 30 1.06 1.77 3.78
C ILE A 30 2.57 1.56 3.72
N ILE A 31 3.31 2.55 3.23
CA ILE A 31 4.76 2.60 3.41
C ILE A 31 5.04 2.98 4.87
N ASP A 32 5.56 2.04 5.63
CA ASP A 32 5.93 2.16 7.04
C ASP A 32 7.44 1.98 7.14
N LYS A 33 8.18 3.07 7.37
CA LYS A 33 9.66 3.07 7.36
C LYS A 33 10.30 2.13 8.40
N GLU A 34 9.56 1.70 9.41
CA GLU A 34 10.05 0.74 10.42
C GLU A 34 9.76 -0.73 10.06
N ALA A 35 8.97 -0.98 9.01
CA ALA A 35 8.66 -2.32 8.55
C ALA A 35 9.84 -2.96 7.81
N LYS A 36 9.88 -4.29 7.78
CA LYS A 36 10.85 -5.01 6.95
C LYS A 36 10.52 -4.80 5.47
N PRO A 37 11.47 -4.36 4.64
CA PRO A 37 11.24 -4.20 3.21
C PRO A 37 10.90 -5.53 2.53
N ILE A 38 9.90 -5.50 1.65
CA ILE A 38 9.48 -6.65 0.83
C ILE A 38 9.29 -6.24 -0.62
N ARG A 39 9.32 -7.22 -1.53
CA ARG A 39 9.05 -6.99 -2.95
C ARG A 39 7.58 -6.60 -3.15
N THR A 40 7.34 -5.47 -3.81
CA THR A 40 5.98 -4.99 -4.10
C THR A 40 5.51 -5.40 -5.50
N LEU A 41 4.20 -5.24 -5.75
CA LEU A 41 3.61 -5.40 -7.08
C LEU A 41 3.47 -4.03 -7.75
N TRP A 42 3.49 -4.03 -9.08
CA TRP A 42 3.24 -2.84 -9.88
C TRP A 42 2.42 -3.18 -11.12
N ALA A 43 1.80 -2.17 -11.72
CA ALA A 43 1.06 -2.32 -12.98
C ALA A 43 1.33 -1.11 -13.87
N LEU A 44 1.42 -1.33 -15.18
CA LEU A 44 1.55 -0.25 -16.15
C LEU A 44 0.26 0.55 -16.21
N MET A 45 0.36 1.87 -16.09
CA MET A 45 -0.77 2.75 -16.34
C MET A 45 -0.96 2.98 -17.85
N ASN A 46 -2.21 3.03 -18.30
CA ASN A 46 -2.57 3.37 -19.67
C ASN A 46 -2.79 4.88 -19.80
N CYS A 47 -1.73 5.64 -19.53
CA CYS A 47 -1.68 7.09 -19.63
C CYS A 47 -0.29 7.49 -20.14
N THR A 48 -0.21 8.60 -20.87
CA THR A 48 1.05 9.10 -21.44
C THR A 48 1.62 10.30 -20.68
N ASP A 49 0.89 10.78 -19.68
CA ASP A 49 1.20 11.98 -18.90
C ASP A 49 0.95 11.73 -17.39
N ILE A 50 1.72 12.42 -16.55
CA ILE A 50 1.68 12.27 -15.09
C ILE A 50 0.43 12.91 -14.48
N ASP A 51 -0.08 14.00 -15.04
CA ASP A 51 -1.29 14.64 -14.51
C ASP A 51 -2.54 13.78 -14.79
N GLU A 52 -2.60 13.13 -15.96
CA GLU A 52 -3.60 12.09 -16.24
C GLU A 52 -3.48 10.90 -15.28
N ALA A 53 -2.25 10.46 -14.99
CA ALA A 53 -2.00 9.36 -14.05
C ALA A 53 -2.50 9.71 -12.64
N LYS A 54 -2.17 10.92 -12.16
CA LYS A 54 -2.63 11.44 -10.87
C LYS A 54 -4.15 11.46 -10.80
N ASN A 55 -4.81 12.07 -11.79
CA ASN A 55 -6.26 12.13 -11.84
C ASN A 55 -6.92 10.74 -11.84
N SER A 56 -6.36 9.78 -12.58
CA SER A 56 -6.87 8.41 -12.59
C SER A 56 -6.72 7.70 -11.23
N LEU A 57 -5.63 7.97 -10.51
CA LEU A 57 -5.42 7.43 -9.18
C LEU A 57 -6.31 8.13 -8.14
N ILE A 58 -6.46 9.45 -8.21
CA ILE A 58 -7.39 10.23 -7.37
C ILE A 58 -8.81 9.66 -7.45
N GLU A 59 -9.32 9.46 -8.67
CA GLU A 59 -10.65 8.93 -8.91
C GLU A 59 -10.83 7.52 -8.33
N ARG A 60 -9.81 6.65 -8.50
CA ARG A 60 -9.84 5.29 -7.95
C ARG A 60 -9.85 5.29 -6.42
N GLU A 61 -9.00 6.11 -5.82
CA GLU A 61 -8.77 6.11 -4.37
C GLU A 61 -9.85 6.92 -3.62
N GLY A 62 -10.63 7.73 -4.33
CA GLY A 62 -11.60 8.64 -3.72
C GLY A 62 -10.95 9.70 -2.83
N VAL A 63 -9.67 10.01 -3.04
CA VAL A 63 -8.95 11.03 -2.26
C VAL A 63 -9.31 12.42 -2.76
N LYS A 64 -9.51 13.36 -1.84
CA LYS A 64 -9.86 14.76 -2.19
C LYS A 64 -8.65 15.67 -2.39
N LYS A 65 -7.46 15.19 -2.01
CA LYS A 65 -6.22 15.98 -1.98
C LYS A 65 -5.19 15.34 -2.91
N ASP A 66 -4.74 16.09 -3.90
CA ASP A 66 -3.63 15.71 -4.78
C ASP A 66 -2.32 15.48 -3.99
N SER A 67 -2.18 16.14 -2.82
CA SER A 67 -1.03 15.93 -1.94
C SER A 67 -0.88 14.50 -1.39
N LEU A 68 -1.91 13.65 -1.53
CA LEU A 68 -1.84 12.23 -1.16
C LEU A 68 -1.41 11.35 -2.34
N ILE A 69 -1.21 11.93 -3.52
CA ILE A 69 -0.70 11.23 -4.68
C ILE A 69 0.77 11.56 -4.83
N HIS A 70 1.61 10.57 -4.57
CA HIS A 70 3.05 10.69 -4.67
C HIS A 70 3.51 10.12 -6.00
N PHE A 71 4.57 10.69 -6.55
CA PHE A 71 5.21 10.17 -7.74
C PHE A 71 6.72 10.44 -7.70
N VAL A 72 7.47 9.64 -8.46
CA VAL A 72 8.90 9.83 -8.70
C VAL A 72 9.16 9.57 -10.17
N ASN A 73 9.90 10.47 -10.82
CA ASN A 73 10.45 10.25 -12.15
C ASN A 73 11.87 9.68 -12.06
N GLN A 74 12.23 8.83 -13.03
CA GLN A 74 13.57 8.25 -13.12
C GLN A 74 14.71 9.29 -13.21
N LYS A 75 14.41 10.53 -13.63
CA LYS A 75 15.36 11.65 -13.80
C LYS A 75 15.35 12.66 -12.64
N ASP A 76 14.46 12.50 -11.66
CA ASP A 76 14.37 13.44 -10.54
C ASP A 76 15.64 13.41 -9.68
N ASN A 77 15.91 14.49 -8.95
CA ASN A 77 16.92 14.48 -7.90
C ASN A 77 16.24 14.20 -6.56
N VAL A 78 16.22 12.94 -6.14
CA VAL A 78 15.54 12.47 -4.92
C VAL A 78 16.55 12.15 -3.82
N THR A 79 16.21 12.50 -2.59
CA THR A 79 17.03 12.24 -1.40
C THR A 79 16.34 11.42 -0.32
N ASP A 80 15.00 11.29 -0.39
CA ASP A 80 14.27 10.39 0.50
C ASP A 80 14.52 8.93 0.09
N GLU A 81 14.85 8.08 1.06
CA GLU A 81 15.27 6.69 0.84
C GLU A 81 14.23 5.87 0.07
N ILE A 82 12.93 6.09 0.31
CA ILE A 82 11.85 5.40 -0.41
C ILE A 82 11.85 5.83 -1.88
N GLN A 83 11.99 7.13 -2.13
CA GLN A 83 12.03 7.65 -3.49
C GLN A 83 13.29 7.21 -4.24
N VAL A 84 14.44 7.12 -3.55
CA VAL A 84 15.70 6.61 -4.12
C VAL A 84 15.54 5.14 -4.53
N GLU A 85 14.96 4.30 -3.67
CA GLU A 85 14.71 2.89 -3.99
C GLU A 85 13.77 2.72 -5.19
N ILE A 86 12.66 3.48 -5.21
CA ILE A 86 11.75 3.51 -6.36
C ILE A 86 12.48 3.98 -7.62
N GLN A 87 13.31 5.02 -7.53
CA GLN A 87 14.05 5.54 -8.67
C GLN A 87 15.06 4.53 -9.24
N ASN A 88 15.77 3.82 -8.37
CA ASN A 88 16.71 2.78 -8.79
C ASN A 88 15.97 1.67 -9.55
N TRP A 89 14.86 1.20 -8.98
CA TRP A 89 13.99 0.22 -9.64
C TRP A 89 13.45 0.71 -10.99
N LEU A 90 13.03 1.98 -11.10
CA LEU A 90 12.58 2.58 -12.36
C LEU A 90 13.66 2.52 -13.44
N LYS A 91 14.92 2.85 -13.10
CA LYS A 91 16.07 2.77 -14.02
C LYS A 91 16.33 1.34 -14.46
N GLU A 92 16.27 0.37 -13.54
CA GLU A 92 16.44 -1.05 -13.85
C GLU A 92 15.36 -1.59 -14.79
N LYS A 93 14.11 -1.16 -14.62
CA LYS A 93 12.98 -1.57 -15.45
C LYS A 93 12.81 -0.75 -16.73
N ASN A 94 13.60 0.30 -16.91
CA ASN A 94 13.45 1.27 -18.00
C ASN A 94 12.02 1.86 -18.05
N ILE A 95 11.51 2.28 -16.88
CA ILE A 95 10.20 2.92 -16.70
C ILE A 95 10.40 4.39 -16.35
N ASP A 96 9.56 5.27 -16.90
CA ASP A 96 9.72 6.71 -16.71
C ASP A 96 9.36 7.21 -15.31
N SER A 97 8.27 6.72 -14.73
CA SER A 97 7.77 7.22 -13.45
C SER A 97 6.96 6.16 -12.71
N ALA A 98 7.00 6.24 -11.38
CA ALA A 98 6.12 5.51 -10.49
C ALA A 98 5.17 6.50 -9.82
N ILE A 99 3.93 6.08 -9.59
CA ILE A 99 2.90 6.85 -8.90
C ILE A 99 2.14 5.95 -7.92
N TRP A 100 1.83 6.47 -6.73
CA TRP A 100 1.14 5.72 -5.69
C TRP A 100 0.41 6.65 -4.72
N THR A 101 -0.52 6.09 -3.95
CA THR A 101 -1.18 6.82 -2.86
C THR A 101 -0.26 6.85 -1.64
N GLY A 102 0.24 8.03 -1.27
CA GLY A 102 1.09 8.28 -0.11
C GLY A 102 0.30 8.36 1.21
N LEU A 103 -0.53 7.35 1.51
CA LEU A 103 -1.25 7.31 2.77
C LEU A 103 -0.28 7.11 3.94
N SER A 104 -0.53 7.84 5.04
CA SER A 104 0.19 7.70 6.31
C SER A 104 -0.72 7.10 7.38
N PHE A 105 -0.20 6.98 8.60
CA PHE A 105 -0.97 6.64 9.79
C PHE A 105 -2.22 7.52 9.91
N SER A 106 -3.25 6.95 10.52
CA SER A 106 -4.58 7.57 10.58
C SER A 106 -4.87 8.13 11.97
N ALA A 107 -5.88 8.99 12.09
CA ALA A 107 -6.36 9.43 13.40
C ALA A 107 -6.80 8.27 14.31
N LYS A 108 -7.24 7.13 13.76
CA LYS A 108 -7.57 5.91 14.53
C LYS A 108 -6.34 5.21 15.12
N THR A 109 -5.15 5.55 14.64
CA THR A 109 -3.87 5.08 15.18
C THR A 109 -3.10 6.23 15.82
N ASP A 110 -3.79 7.30 16.22
CA ASP A 110 -3.19 8.51 16.82
C ASP A 110 -2.17 9.20 15.90
N ASN A 111 -2.24 8.94 14.59
CA ASN A 111 -1.25 9.31 13.58
C ASN A 111 0.16 8.77 13.86
N GLU A 112 0.25 7.69 14.64
CA GLU A 112 1.48 6.98 14.96
C GLU A 112 1.42 5.54 14.46
N ARG A 113 2.58 4.87 14.47
CA ARG A 113 2.71 3.47 14.10
C ARG A 113 2.05 2.59 15.18
N PRO A 114 0.94 1.89 14.88
CA PRO A 114 0.33 0.99 15.85
C PRO A 114 1.19 -0.26 16.02
N SER A 115 1.27 -0.79 17.24
CA SER A 115 1.82 -2.11 17.47
C SER A 115 0.95 -3.20 16.84
N VAL A 116 1.52 -4.36 16.55
CA VAL A 116 0.75 -5.51 16.03
C VAL A 116 -0.37 -5.94 16.99
N VAL A 117 -0.14 -5.79 18.30
CA VAL A 117 -1.15 -6.06 19.34
C VAL A 117 -2.34 -5.10 19.21
N LYS A 118 -2.09 -3.81 18.96
CA LYS A 118 -3.16 -2.82 18.72
C LYS A 118 -3.96 -3.14 17.46
N ILE A 119 -3.29 -3.59 16.39
CA ILE A 119 -3.95 -4.03 15.15
C ILE A 119 -4.83 -5.26 15.37
N ILE A 120 -4.32 -6.27 16.08
CA ILE A 120 -5.09 -7.48 16.41
C ILE A 120 -6.30 -7.14 17.30
N ALA A 121 -6.10 -6.32 18.33
CA ALA A 121 -7.19 -5.89 19.21
C ALA A 121 -8.28 -5.16 18.42
N HIS A 122 -7.90 -4.20 17.56
CA HIS A 122 -8.84 -3.50 16.67
C HIS A 122 -9.65 -4.46 15.80
N LEU A 123 -8.99 -5.41 15.11
CA LEU A 123 -9.66 -6.40 14.25
C LEU A 123 -10.62 -7.32 15.03
N ASN A 124 -10.38 -7.53 16.33
CA ASN A 124 -11.24 -8.32 17.17
C ASN A 124 -12.45 -7.54 17.72
N GLU A 125 -12.33 -6.23 17.86
CA GLU A 125 -13.34 -5.34 18.45
C GLU A 125 -14.35 -4.76 17.44
N ILE A 126 -13.98 -4.69 16.15
CA ILE A 126 -14.87 -4.14 15.11
C ILE A 126 -16.11 -5.02 14.85
N GLU A 127 -17.22 -4.36 14.52
CA GLU A 127 -18.52 -4.99 14.27
C GLU A 127 -18.46 -6.03 13.15
N HIS A 128 -19.31 -7.06 13.21
CA HIS A 128 -19.25 -8.22 12.32
C HIS A 128 -19.16 -7.85 10.83
N ASN A 129 -19.95 -6.89 10.37
CA ASN A 129 -19.96 -6.47 8.95
C ASN A 129 -18.66 -5.76 8.56
N GLU A 130 -18.10 -4.94 9.44
CA GLU A 130 -16.83 -4.24 9.20
C GLU A 130 -15.65 -5.21 9.27
N ARG A 131 -15.72 -6.19 10.17
CA ARG A 131 -14.74 -7.29 10.27
C ARG A 131 -14.66 -8.09 8.99
N GLN A 132 -15.79 -8.38 8.36
CA GLN A 132 -15.82 -9.08 7.07
C GLN A 132 -15.08 -8.29 5.97
N LEU A 133 -15.27 -6.97 5.91
CA LEU A 133 -14.56 -6.11 4.94
C LEU A 133 -13.06 -6.03 5.23
N ALA A 134 -12.67 -5.96 6.50
CA ALA A 134 -11.27 -5.98 6.91
C ALA A 134 -10.60 -7.32 6.58
N GLU A 135 -11.26 -8.44 6.90
CA GLU A 135 -10.82 -9.79 6.55
C GLU A 135 -10.65 -9.92 5.04
N GLU A 136 -11.68 -9.57 4.27
CA GLU A 136 -11.67 -9.68 2.81
C GLU A 136 -10.50 -8.88 2.21
N TYR A 137 -10.28 -7.65 2.68
CA TYR A 137 -9.18 -6.82 2.21
C TYR A 137 -7.81 -7.46 2.48
N ILE A 138 -7.57 -7.95 3.70
CA ILE A 138 -6.31 -8.59 4.08
C ILE A 138 -6.09 -9.88 3.28
N ARG A 139 -7.14 -10.69 3.15
CA ARG A 139 -7.06 -11.98 2.44
C ARG A 139 -6.84 -11.80 0.94
N LYS A 140 -7.40 -10.73 0.33
CA LYS A 140 -7.18 -10.37 -1.07
C LYS A 140 -5.82 -9.76 -1.36
N ALA A 141 -5.04 -9.37 -0.34
CA ALA A 141 -3.68 -8.93 -0.56
C ALA A 141 -2.87 -10.09 -1.19
N PRO A 142 -2.12 -9.87 -2.28
CA PRO A 142 -1.40 -10.94 -2.98
C PRO A 142 -0.49 -11.73 -2.03
N ARG A 143 -0.32 -13.03 -2.26
CA ARG A 143 0.48 -13.92 -1.38
C ARG A 143 1.90 -13.41 -1.13
N GLN A 144 2.52 -12.77 -2.12
CA GLN A 144 3.87 -12.22 -1.97
C GLN A 144 3.96 -11.02 -1.01
N ILE A 145 2.83 -10.40 -0.66
CA ILE A 145 2.76 -9.38 0.38
C ILE A 145 2.75 -10.09 1.74
N ASP A 146 3.85 -10.73 2.07
CA ASP A 146 4.05 -11.51 3.30
C ASP A 146 4.77 -10.66 4.36
N THR A 147 4.02 -9.78 5.01
CA THR A 147 4.51 -8.84 6.02
C THR A 147 4.45 -9.43 7.43
N GLU A 148 5.13 -8.80 8.39
CA GLU A 148 5.16 -9.31 9.77
C GLU A 148 3.77 -9.26 10.41
N TYR A 149 3.01 -8.18 10.21
CA TYR A 149 1.68 -8.08 10.80
C TYR A 149 0.71 -9.03 10.12
N ARG A 150 0.82 -9.24 8.79
CA ARG A 150 0.00 -10.23 8.08
C ARG A 150 0.17 -11.61 8.69
N ARG A 151 1.40 -12.06 8.94
CA ARG A 151 1.64 -13.38 9.56
C ARG A 151 1.00 -13.50 10.95
N GLN A 152 1.01 -12.42 11.75
CA GLN A 152 0.37 -12.43 13.06
C GLN A 152 -1.16 -12.45 12.96
N ILE A 153 -1.74 -11.69 12.02
CA ILE A 153 -3.18 -11.69 11.73
C ILE A 153 -3.61 -13.09 11.24
N GLU A 154 -2.83 -13.72 10.36
CA GLU A 154 -3.08 -15.08 9.88
C GLU A 154 -3.01 -16.11 11.01
N LYS A 155 -2.04 -15.96 11.92
CA LYS A 155 -1.91 -16.81 13.10
C LYS A 155 -3.09 -16.68 14.07
N GLU A 156 -3.55 -15.45 14.30
CA GLU A 156 -4.63 -15.16 15.25
C GLU A 156 -6.00 -15.55 14.72
N PHE A 157 -6.31 -15.19 13.47
CA PHE A 157 -7.67 -15.31 12.92
C PHE A 157 -7.82 -16.37 11.83
N GLY A 158 -6.74 -16.97 11.35
CA GLY A 158 -6.77 -17.91 10.23
C GLY A 158 -7.06 -17.25 8.88
N TRP A 159 -6.90 -15.93 8.77
CA TRP A 159 -7.19 -15.12 7.58
C TRP A 159 -6.15 -15.28 6.47
N LYS A 160 -6.07 -16.49 5.92
CA LYS A 160 -5.11 -16.85 4.87
C LYS A 160 -5.42 -16.17 3.54
N PRO A 161 -4.39 -15.92 2.70
CA PRO A 161 -4.58 -15.36 1.37
C PRO A 161 -5.61 -16.15 0.57
N ILE A 162 -6.47 -15.45 -0.17
CA ILE A 162 -7.38 -16.01 -1.15
C ILE A 162 -6.93 -15.57 -2.53
N ASP A 163 -6.79 -16.54 -3.43
CA ASP A 163 -6.41 -16.30 -4.83
C ASP A 163 -7.58 -15.69 -5.61
#